data_AF-A0AAW0PGV7-F1
#
_entry.id   AF-A0AAW0PGV7-F1
#
_cell.length_a   1.000
_cell.length_b   1.000
_cell.length_c   1.000
_cell.angle_alpha   90.00
_cell.angle_beta   90.00
_cell.angle_gamma   90.00
#
_symmetry.space_group_name_H-M   'P 1'
#
loop_
_entity.id
_entity.type
_entity.pdbx_description
1 polymer ?
#
loop_
_entity_poly.entity_id
_entity_poly.type
_entity_poly.pdbx_seq_one_letter_code
_entity_poly.pdbx_strand_id
1 'polypeptide(L)'
;MATSTKPGDRVKRGWVWNQFFVVEEYTGTEPLYVGKIHTDSDEGEGNIKYTISGEGAGTIFIIDELTGDIHATARLDREEKAFYTLRAQARDRLSNDPLEPESEFVIKVQDINDRSPSS
;
A
#
# COMPACT_ATOMS: atom_id res chain seq x y z
N MET A 1 34.29 1.68 -30.25
CA MET A 1 34.06 0.57 -29.32
C MET A 1 32.68 0.78 -28.72
N ALA A 2 31.68 -0.01 -29.13
CA ALA A 2 30.31 0.12 -28.65
C ALA A 2 30.06 -0.99 -27.63
N THR A 3 29.76 -0.64 -26.38
CA THR A 3 29.38 -1.61 -25.35
C THR A 3 27.92 -1.99 -25.55
N SER A 4 27.71 -3.20 -26.04
CA SER A 4 26.40 -3.86 -26.12
C SER A 4 25.90 -4.18 -24.73
N THR A 5 24.84 -3.50 -24.28
CA THR A 5 24.10 -3.88 -23.06
C THR A 5 23.43 -5.24 -23.31
N LYS A 6 23.67 -6.22 -22.45
CA LYS A 6 23.05 -7.55 -22.53
C LYS A 6 21.54 -7.42 -22.23
N PRO A 7 20.64 -8.04 -23.02
CA PRO A 7 19.24 -8.12 -22.67
C PRO A 7 19.08 -9.23 -21.62
N GLY A 8 19.12 -8.85 -20.35
CA GLY A 8 19.10 -9.80 -19.24
C GLY A 8 18.65 -9.29 -17.88
N ASP A 9 18.27 -8.02 -17.72
CA ASP A 9 17.74 -7.52 -16.45
C ASP A 9 16.22 -7.76 -16.35
N ARG A 10 15.83 -9.03 -16.24
CA ARG A 10 14.47 -9.42 -15.84
C ARG A 10 14.34 -9.27 -14.32
N VAL A 11 13.48 -8.32 -13.96
CA VAL A 11 12.80 -8.10 -12.66
C VAL A 11 13.72 -7.74 -11.49
N LYS A 12 13.87 -6.44 -11.23
CA LYS A 12 14.27 -6.01 -9.89
C LYS A 12 13.17 -6.45 -8.91
N ARG A 13 13.56 -7.27 -7.93
CA ARG A 13 12.82 -7.45 -6.67
C ARG A 13 12.31 -6.08 -6.22
N GLY A 14 11.02 -5.98 -5.99
CA GLY A 14 10.40 -4.70 -5.73
C GLY A 14 9.06 -4.88 -5.07
N TRP A 15 8.44 -3.75 -4.80
CA TRP A 15 7.13 -3.72 -4.21
C TRP A 15 6.05 -4.33 -5.11
N VAL A 16 5.13 -5.07 -4.48
CA VAL A 16 3.92 -5.60 -5.12
C VAL A 16 2.71 -4.92 -4.49
N TRP A 17 2.07 -4.02 -5.24
CA TRP A 17 0.72 -3.54 -4.94
C TRP A 17 -0.11 -3.39 -6.23
N ASN A 18 -1.37 -3.81 -6.16
CA ASN A 18 -2.40 -3.46 -7.14
C ASN A 18 -3.17 -2.27 -6.55
N GLN A 19 -3.45 -1.25 -7.37
CA GLN A 19 -4.09 0.02 -6.97
C GLN A 19 -5.09 -0.14 -5.82
N PHE A 20 -4.95 0.68 -4.78
CA PHE A 20 -5.82 0.60 -3.62
C PHE A 20 -7.08 1.44 -3.80
N PHE A 21 -8.18 0.89 -3.34
CA PHE A 21 -9.48 1.54 -3.35
C PHE A 21 -10.12 1.42 -1.98
N VAL A 22 -10.84 2.45 -1.58
CA VAL A 22 -11.63 2.47 -0.37
C VAL A 22 -12.98 3.10 -0.69
N VAL A 23 -14.07 2.50 -0.23
CA VAL A 23 -15.41 3.01 -0.51
C VAL A 23 -15.71 4.17 0.45
N GLU A 24 -16.33 5.22 -0.07
CA GLU A 24 -16.83 6.34 0.74
C GLU A 24 -17.94 5.92 1.72
N GLU A 25 -18.24 6.79 2.67
CA GLU A 25 -19.43 6.73 3.54
C GLU A 25 -19.66 5.43 4.33
N TYR A 26 -18.62 4.65 4.63
CA TYR A 26 -18.82 3.48 5.49
C TYR A 26 -19.16 3.89 6.93
N THR A 27 -20.33 3.46 7.37
CA THR A 27 -20.92 3.73 8.70
C THR A 27 -20.72 2.59 9.70
N GLY A 28 -19.99 1.54 9.32
CA GLY A 28 -19.69 0.44 10.22
C GLY A 28 -18.69 0.84 11.31
N THR A 29 -18.71 0.09 12.40
CA THR A 29 -17.80 0.31 13.54
C THR A 29 -16.42 -0.30 13.34
N GLU A 30 -16.25 -1.13 12.30
CA GLU A 30 -15.00 -1.83 12.01
C GLU A 30 -14.16 -1.06 10.97
N PRO A 31 -12.82 -1.04 11.10
CA PRO A 31 -11.96 -0.47 10.06
C PRO A 31 -12.17 -1.18 8.72
N LEU A 32 -12.27 -0.40 7.64
CA LEU A 32 -12.42 -0.96 6.29
C LEU A 32 -11.09 -1.45 5.75
N TYR A 33 -11.05 -2.69 5.27
CA TYR A 33 -9.88 -3.20 4.55
C TYR A 33 -9.68 -2.45 3.24
N VAL A 34 -8.47 -1.92 3.03
CA VAL A 34 -8.08 -1.19 1.81
C VAL A 34 -7.22 -2.06 0.89
N GLY A 35 -6.34 -2.87 1.48
CA GLY A 35 -5.44 -3.75 0.75
C GLY A 35 -4.18 -4.06 1.55
N LYS A 36 -3.17 -4.61 0.88
CA LYS A 36 -1.91 -5.04 1.48
C LYS A 36 -0.72 -4.53 0.67
N ILE A 37 0.28 -3.96 1.33
CA ILE A 37 1.61 -3.76 0.73
C ILE A 37 2.50 -4.95 1.04
N HIS A 38 3.35 -5.32 0.10
CA HIS A 38 4.22 -6.47 0.23
C HIS A 38 5.49 -6.31 -0.60
N THR A 39 6.59 -6.90 -0.15
CA THR A 39 7.82 -7.06 -0.92
C THR A 39 8.01 -8.53 -1.27
N ASP A 40 8.56 -8.81 -2.46
CA ASP A 40 8.99 -10.16 -2.86
C ASP A 40 10.07 -10.75 -1.93
N SER A 41 10.70 -9.91 -1.09
CA SER A 41 11.69 -10.34 -0.09
C SER A 41 11.06 -10.89 1.19
N ASP A 42 9.73 -10.81 1.35
CA ASP A 42 9.02 -11.32 2.51
C ASP A 42 8.70 -12.81 2.35
N GLU A 43 9.45 -13.64 3.07
CA GLU A 43 9.26 -15.09 3.09
C GLU A 43 8.13 -15.52 4.06
N GLY A 44 7.42 -14.58 4.69
CA GLY A 44 6.33 -14.86 5.63
C GLY A 44 6.78 -15.21 7.05
N GLU A 45 8.05 -15.01 7.37
CA GLU A 45 8.63 -15.27 8.70
C GLU A 45 8.40 -14.13 9.70
N GLY A 46 7.80 -13.02 9.26
CA GLY A 46 7.56 -11.84 10.10
C GLY A 46 8.80 -11.00 10.40
N ASN A 47 9.88 -11.19 9.64
CA ASN A 47 11.13 -10.44 9.79
C ASN A 47 11.08 -9.04 9.15
N ILE A 48 10.01 -8.72 8.44
CA ILE A 48 9.81 -7.43 7.80
C ILE A 48 8.84 -6.59 8.60
N LYS A 49 9.20 -5.32 8.77
CA LYS A 49 8.35 -4.26 9.31
C LYS A 49 7.85 -3.38 8.17
N TYR A 50 6.54 -3.36 7.96
CA TYR A 50 5.87 -2.50 7.01
C TYR A 50 5.42 -1.20 7.68
N THR A 51 5.64 -0.08 7.00
CA THR A 51 5.16 1.24 7.46
C THR A 51 4.63 2.05 6.30
N ILE A 52 3.69 2.95 6.60
CA ILE A 52 3.17 3.95 5.67
C ILE A 52 3.38 5.36 6.20
N SER A 53 3.61 6.30 5.30
CA SER A 53 3.70 7.74 5.58
C SER A 53 2.92 8.53 4.53
N GLY A 54 2.77 9.84 4.73
CA GLY A 54 2.04 10.72 3.81
C GLY A 54 0.63 11.05 4.27
N GLU A 55 -0.28 11.24 3.32
CA GLU A 55 -1.61 11.78 3.62
C GLU A 55 -2.48 10.77 4.38
N GLY A 56 -2.97 11.18 5.56
CA GLY A 56 -3.86 10.35 6.37
C GLY A 56 -3.20 9.15 7.06
N ALA A 57 -1.89 8.93 6.88
CA ALA A 57 -1.16 7.85 7.53
C ALA A 57 -1.20 8.02 9.07
N GLY A 58 -1.57 6.95 9.77
CA GLY A 58 -1.68 6.92 11.24
C GLY A 58 -2.95 7.58 11.81
N THR A 59 -3.82 8.15 10.96
CA THR A 59 -5.08 8.78 11.40
C THR A 59 -6.29 8.22 10.64
N ILE A 60 -6.23 8.28 9.30
CA ILE A 60 -7.24 7.77 8.39
C ILE A 60 -6.88 6.36 7.95
N PHE A 61 -5.60 6.13 7.61
CA PHE A 61 -5.08 4.84 7.18
C PHE A 61 -4.09 4.31 8.21
N ILE A 62 -4.39 3.13 8.73
CA ILE A 62 -3.50 2.38 9.62
C ILE A 62 -2.99 1.15 8.89
N ILE A 63 -1.79 0.71 9.26
CA ILE A 63 -1.17 -0.50 8.71
C ILE A 63 -0.82 -1.46 9.85
N ASP A 64 -1.07 -2.75 9.66
CA ASP A 64 -0.45 -3.79 10.46
C ASP A 64 1.02 -3.92 10.04
N GLU A 65 1.94 -3.62 10.95
CA GLU A 65 3.37 -3.58 10.62
C GLU A 65 3.98 -4.96 10.31
N LEU A 66 3.31 -6.05 10.69
CA LEU A 66 3.76 -7.42 10.45
C LEU A 66 3.20 -7.98 9.15
N THR A 67 1.91 -7.73 8.87
CA THR A 67 1.28 -8.28 7.68
C THR A 67 1.35 -7.34 6.48
N GLY A 68 1.41 -6.03 6.70
CA GLY A 68 1.30 -5.01 5.65
C GLY A 68 -0.14 -4.69 5.25
N ASP A 69 -1.13 -5.20 5.99
CA ASP A 69 -2.56 -4.93 5.74
C ASP A 69 -2.92 -3.50 6.17
N ILE A 70 -3.54 -2.77 5.25
CA ILE A 70 -3.96 -1.37 5.41
C ILE A 70 -5.46 -1.32 5.62
N HIS A 71 -5.87 -0.56 6.62
CA HIS A 71 -7.28 -0.31 6.93
C HIS A 71 -7.57 1.19 7.00
N ALA A 72 -8.78 1.58 6.59
CA ALA A 72 -9.32 2.91 6.80
C ALA A 72 -10.14 2.94 8.10
N THR A 73 -9.84 3.89 8.97
CA THR A 73 -10.45 4.06 10.31
C THR A 73 -11.40 5.25 10.41
N ALA A 74 -11.54 6.00 9.32
CA ALA A 74 -12.39 7.19 9.26
C ALA A 74 -13.36 7.08 8.10
N ARG A 75 -14.51 7.75 8.23
CA ARG A 75 -15.42 7.97 7.10
C ARG A 75 -14.71 8.84 6.07
N LEU A 76 -14.83 8.45 4.82
CA LEU A 76 -14.30 9.18 3.67
C LEU A 76 -15.45 9.73 2.85
N ASP A 77 -15.21 10.89 2.25
CA ASP A 77 -16.11 11.61 1.37
C ASP A 77 -15.31 11.91 0.10
N ARG A 78 -15.77 11.39 -1.04
CA ARG A 78 -15.05 11.52 -2.31
C ARG A 78 -15.11 12.96 -2.83
N GLU A 79 -16.21 13.66 -2.63
CA GLU A 79 -16.39 15.07 -2.98
C GLU A 79 -15.42 15.98 -2.19
N GLU A 80 -15.15 15.64 -0.93
CA GLU A 80 -14.13 16.33 -0.12
C GLU A 80 -12.72 15.96 -0.60
N LYS A 81 -12.42 14.67 -0.75
CA LYS A 81 -11.10 14.20 -1.20
C LYS A 81 -11.15 12.86 -1.91
N ALA A 82 -10.96 12.89 -3.24
CA ALA A 82 -11.05 11.71 -4.10
C ALA A 82 -9.86 10.74 -4.02
N PHE A 83 -8.70 11.16 -3.52
CA PHE A 83 -7.52 10.30 -3.40
C PHE A 83 -6.53 10.78 -2.34
N TYR A 84 -5.73 9.84 -1.83
CA TYR A 84 -4.66 10.08 -0.87
C TYR A 84 -3.35 9.54 -1.43
N THR A 85 -2.29 10.34 -1.36
CA THR A 85 -0.94 9.95 -1.75
C THR A 85 -0.15 9.56 -0.51
N LEU A 86 0.29 8.30 -0.47
CA LEU A 86 1.05 7.72 0.63
C LEU A 86 2.38 7.16 0.13
N ARG A 87 3.26 6.83 1.06
CA ARG A 87 4.51 6.13 0.78
C ARG A 87 4.64 4.89 1.63
N ALA A 88 5.14 3.82 1.04
CA ALA A 88 5.41 2.54 1.66
C ALA A 88 6.91 2.40 1.96
N GLN A 89 7.23 1.82 3.11
CA GLN A 89 8.59 1.45 3.49
C GLN A 89 8.59 0.04 4.12
N ALA A 90 9.48 -0.82 3.64
CA ALA A 90 9.76 -2.13 4.22
C ALA A 90 11.15 -2.11 4.85
N ARG A 91 11.25 -2.52 6.11
CA ARG A 91 12.50 -2.57 6.87
C ARG A 91 12.69 -3.93 7.48
N ASP A 92 13.93 -4.35 7.64
CA ASP A 92 14.24 -5.50 8.48
C ASP A 92 13.88 -5.16 9.94
N ARG A 93 13.17 -6.06 10.62
CA ARG A 93 12.58 -5.77 11.94
C ARG A 93 13.63 -5.68 13.04
N LEU A 94 14.78 -6.34 12.88
CA LEU A 94 15.84 -6.37 13.89
C LEU A 94 16.79 -5.19 13.75
N SER A 95 17.29 -4.95 12.54
CA SER A 95 18.26 -3.91 12.22
C SER A 95 17.61 -2.55 11.93
N ASN A 96 16.33 -2.53 11.55
CA ASN A 96 15.61 -1.36 11.06
C ASN A 96 16.18 -0.79 9.74
N ASP A 97 17.06 -1.53 9.05
CA ASP A 97 17.60 -1.15 7.76
C ASP A 97 16.52 -1.27 6.66
N PRO A 98 16.49 -0.36 5.68
CA PRO A 98 15.54 -0.43 4.58
C PRO A 98 15.85 -1.63 3.68
N LEU A 99 14.86 -2.51 3.49
CA LEU A 99 14.95 -3.65 2.57
C LEU A 99 14.55 -3.26 1.15
N GLU A 100 13.64 -2.30 1.04
CA GLU A 100 13.20 -1.69 -0.22
C GLU A 100 13.39 -0.17 -0.14
N PRO A 101 13.61 0.51 -1.28
CA PRO A 101 13.48 1.96 -1.32
C PRO A 101 12.04 2.37 -0.96
N GLU A 102 11.89 3.53 -0.31
CA GLU A 102 10.58 4.14 -0.11
C GLU A 102 9.89 4.32 -1.46
N SER A 103 8.59 4.01 -1.53
CA SER A 103 7.84 4.11 -2.78
C SER A 103 6.45 4.68 -2.58
N GLU A 104 6.06 5.56 -3.49
CA GLU A 104 4.76 6.22 -3.48
C GLU A 104 3.65 5.32 -4.03
N PHE A 105 2.47 5.39 -3.43
CA PHE A 105 1.25 4.78 -3.91
C PHE A 105 0.03 5.65 -3.61
N VAL A 106 -1.09 5.38 -4.28
CA VAL A 106 -2.32 6.14 -4.15
C VAL A 106 -3.45 5.23 -3.67
N ILE A 107 -4.23 5.71 -2.69
CA ILE A 107 -5.53 5.15 -2.31
C ILE A 107 -6.61 6.04 -2.93
N LYS A 108 -7.46 5.46 -3.78
CA LYS A 108 -8.58 6.17 -4.41
C LYS A 108 -9.86 5.93 -3.61
N VAL A 109 -10.62 7.00 -3.37
CA VAL A 109 -11.96 6.92 -2.78
C VAL A 109 -12.95 6.61 -3.89
N GLN A 110 -13.63 5.46 -3.79
CA GLN A 110 -14.66 5.04 -4.73
C GLN A 110 -16.03 5.46 -4.25
N ASP A 111 -16.86 5.84 -5.22
CA ASP A 111 -18.28 6.07 -5.00
C ASP A 111 -18.95 4.76 -4.57
N ILE A 112 -19.89 4.82 -3.62
CA ILE A 112 -20.67 3.63 -3.22
C ILE A 112 -21.39 2.96 -4.40
N ASN A 113 -21.72 3.73 -5.45
CA ASN A 113 -22.40 3.27 -6.66
C ASN A 113 -21.46 2.69 -7.74
N ASP A 114 -20.13 2.83 -7.57
CA ASP A 114 -19.14 2.27 -8.50
C ASP A 114 -18.93 0.75 -8.34
N ARG A 115 -19.72 0.09 -7.47
CA ARG A 115 -19.80 -1.37 -7.33
C ARG A 115 -20.52 -2.01 -8.52
N SER A 116 -20.01 -1.81 -9.73
CA SER A 116 -20.44 -2.57 -10.90
C SER A 116 -19.95 -4.02 -10.76
N PRO A 117 -20.80 -5.06 -10.88
CA PRO A 117 -20.33 -6.43 -10.87
C PRO A 117 -19.53 -6.66 -12.15
N SER A 118 -18.26 -7.04 -12.04
CA SER A 118 -17.55 -7.62 -13.19
C SER A 118 -18.23 -8.95 -13.52
N SER A 119 -18.85 -8.99 -14.69
CA SER A 119 -19.38 -10.18 -15.36
C SER A 119 -18.27 -11.18 -15.67
#